data_AF-A0ABC8UJ58-F1
#
_entry.id   AF-A0ABC8UJ58-F1
#
_cell.length_a   1.000
_cell.length_b   1.000
_cell.length_c   1.000
_cell.angle_alpha   90.00
_cell.angle_beta   90.00
_cell.angle_gamma   90.00
#
_symmetry.space_group_name_H-M   'P 1'
#
loop_
_entity.id
_entity.type
_entity.pdbx_description
1 polymer ?
#
loop_
_entity_poly.entity_id
_entity_poly.type
_entity_poly.pdbx_seq_one_letter_code
_entity_poly.pdbx_strand_id
1 'polypeptide(L)'
;MQLGVDTVPVLVGPVSYLLLSKPAKGVDKSFSLLSLLDKILPIYKEVVCELKAAGASWIQFDEPTLVKDLEYNELQVFTKAYSELESTLSGVNVLVATYFADVPAEEFKTLTALKGLTAFGFDLVRGTKTLDLIKGGFPSGKYLFAGVVDGKNIWANDVASSLSVLQSLEGVVGKDKLVVSTSCSLLHTAVDLINEPKLDKEIKSWLAFAAQKVVEVNALAKALSGHKDE
;
A
#
# COMPACT_ATOMS: atom_id res chain seq x y z
N MET A 1 -20.66 -12.61 4.31
CA MET A 1 -19.41 -13.17 4.86
C MET A 1 -19.73 -14.32 5.81
N GLN A 2 -19.11 -15.49 5.64
CA GLN A 2 -19.43 -16.70 6.43
C GLN A 2 -18.63 -16.82 7.75
N LEU A 3 -17.46 -16.20 7.86
CA LEU A 3 -16.56 -16.32 9.02
C LEU A 3 -16.61 -15.12 9.99
N GLY A 4 -17.43 -14.10 9.72
CA GLY A 4 -17.56 -12.91 10.58
C GLY A 4 -16.38 -11.93 10.56
N VAL A 5 -15.45 -12.08 9.62
CA VAL A 5 -14.32 -11.16 9.42
C VAL A 5 -14.51 -10.40 8.11
N ASP A 6 -14.63 -9.08 8.19
CA ASP A 6 -14.59 -8.19 7.03
C ASP A 6 -13.13 -8.00 6.59
N THR A 7 -12.89 -7.99 5.28
CA THR A 7 -11.55 -7.95 4.70
C THR A 7 -11.45 -6.86 3.64
N VAL A 8 -10.22 -6.41 3.39
CA VAL A 8 -9.91 -5.50 2.29
C VAL A 8 -9.45 -6.35 1.11
N PRO A 9 -10.21 -6.43 0.00
CA PRO A 9 -9.75 -7.10 -1.22
C PRO A 9 -8.53 -6.35 -1.79
N VAL A 10 -7.52 -7.11 -2.19
CA VAL A 10 -6.29 -6.58 -2.79
C VAL A 10 -6.25 -6.99 -4.26
N LEU A 11 -6.12 -6.02 -5.15
CA LEU A 11 -5.96 -6.20 -6.59
C LEU A 11 -4.65 -5.56 -7.03
N VAL A 12 -3.91 -6.19 -7.95
CA VAL A 12 -2.85 -5.47 -8.66
C VAL A 12 -3.53 -4.38 -9.49
N GLY A 13 -3.08 -3.14 -9.35
CA GLY A 13 -3.64 -2.00 -10.05
C GLY A 13 -3.51 -2.13 -11.58
N PRO A 14 -4.47 -1.60 -12.35
CA PRO A 14 -4.57 -1.86 -13.79
C PRO A 14 -3.33 -1.38 -14.56
N VAL A 15 -2.71 -0.28 -14.14
CA VAL A 15 -1.55 0.28 -14.85
C VAL A 15 -0.28 -0.50 -14.50
N SER A 16 -0.03 -0.78 -13.22
CA SER A 16 1.07 -1.64 -12.81
C SER A 16 0.98 -3.03 -13.45
N TYR A 17 -0.21 -3.61 -13.56
CA TYR A 17 -0.41 -4.89 -14.24
C TYR A 17 0.10 -4.85 -15.68
N LEU A 18 -0.23 -3.80 -16.44
CA LEU A 18 0.24 -3.63 -17.82
C LEU A 18 1.74 -3.33 -17.89
N LEU A 19 2.27 -2.47 -17.03
CA LEU A 19 3.71 -2.15 -16.97
C LEU A 19 4.59 -3.34 -16.57
N LEU A 20 4.03 -4.30 -15.81
CA LEU A 20 4.71 -5.55 -15.43
C LEU A 20 4.53 -6.67 -16.46
N SER A 21 3.67 -6.48 -17.46
CA SER A 21 3.41 -7.46 -18.51
C SER A 21 4.48 -7.44 -19.60
N LYS A 22 4.42 -8.41 -20.53
CA LYS A 22 5.27 -8.47 -21.73
C LYS A 22 4.43 -8.84 -22.95
N PRO A 23 4.69 -8.26 -24.14
CA PRO A 23 4.03 -8.70 -25.37
C PRO A 23 4.31 -10.17 -25.63
N ALA A 24 3.29 -10.91 -26.07
CA ALA A 24 3.45 -12.29 -26.48
C ALA A 24 4.32 -12.41 -27.76
N LYS A 25 4.80 -13.62 -28.04
CA LYS A 25 5.54 -13.89 -29.28
C LYS A 25 4.67 -13.53 -30.50
N GLY A 26 5.26 -12.83 -31.47
CA GLY A 26 4.59 -12.42 -32.71
C GLY A 26 3.86 -11.07 -32.65
N VAL A 27 3.81 -10.42 -31.47
CA VAL A 27 3.31 -9.04 -31.36
C VAL A 27 4.34 -8.08 -31.95
N ASP A 28 3.87 -7.10 -32.73
CA ASP A 28 4.72 -6.09 -33.37
C ASP A 28 5.50 -5.26 -32.34
N LYS A 29 6.74 -4.87 -32.66
CA LYS A 29 7.62 -4.12 -31.74
C LYS A 29 7.11 -2.71 -31.42
N SER A 30 6.29 -2.13 -32.29
CA SER A 30 5.67 -0.81 -32.06
C SER A 30 4.47 -0.86 -31.11
N PHE A 31 4.01 -2.06 -30.73
CA PHE A 31 2.89 -2.23 -29.83
C PHE A 31 3.22 -1.75 -28.41
N SER A 32 2.35 -0.92 -27.85
CA SER A 32 2.42 -0.50 -26.45
C SER A 32 1.45 -1.30 -25.58
N LEU A 33 1.94 -1.90 -24.49
CA LEU A 33 1.11 -2.61 -23.51
C LEU A 33 0.04 -1.70 -22.89
N LEU A 34 0.37 -0.43 -22.65
CA LEU A 34 -0.55 0.56 -22.08
C LEU A 34 -1.75 0.85 -22.99
N SER A 35 -1.65 0.54 -24.29
CA SER A 35 -2.80 0.63 -25.21
C SER A 35 -3.92 -0.36 -24.88
N LEU A 36 -3.67 -1.35 -24.02
CA LEU A 36 -4.68 -2.31 -23.56
C LEU A 36 -5.51 -1.81 -22.38
N LEU A 37 -5.22 -0.61 -21.83
CA LEU A 37 -5.93 -0.09 -20.66
C LEU A 37 -7.45 -0.11 -20.86
N ASP A 38 -7.92 0.40 -22.00
CA ASP A 38 -9.35 0.51 -22.31
C ASP A 38 -10.04 -0.86 -22.44
N LYS A 39 -9.28 -1.94 -22.62
CA LYS A 39 -9.80 -3.31 -22.66
C LYS A 39 -9.90 -3.96 -21.28
N ILE A 40 -9.04 -3.57 -20.34
CA ILE A 40 -9.03 -4.17 -19.00
C ILE A 40 -9.87 -3.39 -18.00
N LEU A 41 -10.01 -2.06 -18.15
CA LEU A 41 -10.79 -1.24 -17.22
C LEU A 41 -12.25 -1.68 -17.06
N PRO A 42 -12.98 -2.12 -18.11
CA PRO A 42 -14.33 -2.67 -17.93
C PRO A 42 -14.36 -3.85 -16.95
N ILE A 43 -13.36 -4.72 -16.99
CA ILE A 43 -13.25 -5.89 -16.12
C ILE A 43 -12.96 -5.45 -14.68
N TYR A 44 -12.07 -4.47 -14.48
CA TYR A 44 -11.84 -3.88 -13.15
C TYR A 44 -13.13 -3.26 -12.58
N LYS A 45 -13.96 -2.61 -13.41
CA LYS A 45 -15.25 -2.07 -12.97
C LYS A 45 -16.22 -3.16 -12.55
N GLU A 46 -16.32 -4.25 -13.31
CA GLU A 46 -17.15 -5.41 -12.96
C GLU A 46 -16.72 -6.00 -11.61
N VAL A 47 -15.42 -6.24 -11.42
CA VAL A 47 -14.88 -6.75 -10.14
C VAL A 47 -15.17 -5.81 -8.98
N VAL A 48 -14.97 -4.49 -9.13
CA VAL A 48 -15.27 -3.52 -8.07
C VAL A 48 -16.77 -3.52 -7.73
N CYS A 49 -17.65 -3.59 -8.73
CA CYS A 49 -19.09 -3.66 -8.51
C CYS A 49 -19.48 -4.92 -7.72
N GLU A 50 -18.90 -6.07 -8.07
CA GLU A 50 -19.14 -7.33 -7.34
C GLU A 50 -18.62 -7.27 -5.89
N LEU A 51 -17.43 -6.71 -5.67
CA LEU A 51 -16.88 -6.53 -4.33
C LEU A 51 -17.78 -5.63 -3.46
N LYS A 52 -18.26 -4.52 -4.02
CA LYS A 52 -19.21 -3.63 -3.33
C LYS A 52 -20.54 -4.34 -3.04
N ALA A 53 -21.08 -5.09 -4.00
CA ALA A 53 -22.29 -5.87 -3.81
C ALA A 53 -22.14 -6.96 -2.74
N ALA A 54 -20.93 -7.52 -2.60
CA ALA A 54 -20.58 -8.46 -1.54
C ALA A 54 -20.37 -7.81 -0.16
N GLY A 55 -20.40 -6.47 -0.09
CA GLY A 55 -20.31 -5.69 1.15
C GLY A 55 -18.93 -5.12 1.46
N ALA A 56 -17.96 -5.17 0.53
CA ALA A 56 -16.64 -4.59 0.75
C ALA A 56 -16.74 -3.07 0.96
N SER A 57 -16.27 -2.60 2.12
CA SER A 57 -16.26 -1.18 2.50
C SER A 57 -14.94 -0.47 2.13
N TRP A 58 -13.91 -1.27 1.83
CA TRP A 58 -12.57 -0.87 1.41
C TRP A 58 -12.09 -1.76 0.26
N ILE A 59 -11.28 -1.20 -0.65
CA ILE A 59 -10.56 -1.93 -1.70
C ILE A 59 -9.13 -1.38 -1.76
N GLN A 60 -8.16 -2.27 -1.93
CA GLN A 60 -6.76 -1.92 -2.15
C GLN A 60 -6.35 -2.24 -3.59
N PHE A 61 -5.74 -1.25 -4.24
CA PHE A 61 -5.01 -1.43 -5.50
C PHE A 61 -3.51 -1.30 -5.25
N ASP A 62 -2.78 -2.35 -5.59
CA ASP A 62 -1.32 -2.33 -5.54
C ASP A 62 -0.79 -1.70 -6.83
N GLU A 63 -0.22 -0.50 -6.72
CA GLU A 63 0.44 0.19 -7.84
C GLU A 63 1.95 0.35 -7.60
N PRO A 64 2.71 -0.75 -7.39
CA PRO A 64 4.12 -0.67 -7.00
C PRO A 64 5.02 -0.13 -8.13
N THR A 65 4.56 0.01 -9.37
CA THR A 65 5.41 0.62 -10.40
C THR A 65 5.56 2.13 -10.22
N LEU A 66 4.73 2.77 -9.37
CA LEU A 66 4.86 4.19 -9.02
C LEU A 66 6.11 4.50 -8.18
N VAL A 67 6.88 3.50 -7.73
CA VAL A 67 8.20 3.73 -7.12
C VAL A 67 9.36 3.70 -8.13
N LYS A 68 9.06 3.52 -9.42
CA LYS A 68 10.05 3.51 -10.50
C LYS A 68 10.14 4.90 -11.12
N ASP A 69 11.22 5.15 -11.85
CA ASP A 69 11.32 6.31 -12.75
C ASP A 69 10.38 6.08 -13.94
N LEU A 70 9.25 6.78 -13.97
CA LEU A 70 8.26 6.67 -15.04
C LEU A 70 8.31 7.88 -15.96
N GLU A 71 8.10 7.64 -17.25
CA GLU A 71 7.98 8.72 -18.22
C GLU A 71 6.63 9.44 -18.07
N TYR A 72 6.56 10.70 -18.48
CA TYR A 72 5.34 11.53 -18.35
C TYR A 72 4.10 10.85 -18.96
N ASN A 73 4.25 10.23 -20.13
CA ASN A 73 3.15 9.53 -20.80
C ASN A 73 2.65 8.33 -19.99
N GLU A 74 3.51 7.63 -19.25
CA GLU A 74 3.13 6.52 -18.38
C GLU A 74 2.34 7.03 -17.17
N LEU A 75 2.78 8.13 -16.55
CA LEU A 75 2.05 8.80 -15.46
C LEU A 75 0.64 9.26 -15.88
N GLN A 76 0.49 9.74 -17.12
CA GLN A 76 -0.83 10.09 -17.65
C GLN A 76 -1.77 8.88 -17.77
N VAL A 77 -1.24 7.67 -17.93
CA VAL A 77 -2.06 6.45 -17.97
C VAL A 77 -2.67 6.15 -16.60
N PHE A 78 -1.97 6.40 -15.49
CA PHE A 78 -2.56 6.33 -14.14
C PHE A 78 -3.71 7.33 -13.99
N THR A 79 -3.47 8.59 -14.37
CA THR A 79 -4.50 9.64 -14.32
C THR A 79 -5.75 9.23 -15.13
N LYS A 80 -5.57 8.70 -16.34
CA LYS A 80 -6.67 8.20 -17.18
C LYS A 80 -7.41 7.05 -16.49
N ALA A 81 -6.68 6.04 -16.01
CA ALA A 81 -7.26 4.84 -15.41
C ALA A 81 -8.15 5.18 -14.20
N TYR A 82 -7.64 5.96 -13.25
CA TYR A 82 -8.39 6.29 -12.04
C TYR A 82 -9.49 7.33 -12.26
N SER A 83 -9.35 8.22 -13.26
CA SER A 83 -10.47 9.08 -13.69
C SER A 83 -11.62 8.25 -14.27
N GLU A 84 -11.31 7.21 -15.05
CA GLU A 84 -12.34 6.34 -15.63
C GLU A 84 -12.98 5.39 -14.59
N LEU A 85 -12.25 5.02 -13.56
CA LEU A 85 -12.76 4.22 -12.44
C LEU A 85 -13.54 5.04 -11.40
N GLU A 86 -13.38 6.37 -11.36
CA GLU A 86 -13.90 7.25 -10.29
C GLU A 86 -15.37 6.98 -9.94
N SER A 87 -16.25 6.92 -10.94
CA SER A 87 -17.69 6.70 -10.71
C SER A 87 -17.98 5.32 -10.11
N THR A 88 -17.20 4.31 -10.50
CA THR A 88 -17.35 2.93 -10.01
C THR A 88 -16.82 2.80 -8.57
N LEU A 89 -15.74 3.53 -8.27
CA LEU A 89 -15.14 3.63 -6.95
C LEU A 89 -15.95 4.48 -5.95
N SER A 90 -16.98 5.20 -6.41
CA SER A 90 -17.83 5.99 -5.52
C SER A 90 -18.53 5.12 -4.46
N GLY A 91 -18.51 5.55 -3.20
CA GLY A 91 -19.15 4.85 -2.09
C GLY A 91 -18.35 3.69 -1.48
N VAL A 92 -17.08 3.50 -1.86
CA VAL A 92 -16.14 2.61 -1.18
C VAL A 92 -14.86 3.38 -0.87
N ASN A 93 -14.16 3.02 0.22
CA ASN A 93 -12.82 3.55 0.45
C ASN A 93 -11.82 2.84 -0.46
N VAL A 94 -10.89 3.60 -1.04
CA VAL A 94 -9.92 3.09 -2.00
C VAL A 94 -8.53 3.47 -1.56
N LEU A 95 -7.73 2.45 -1.28
CA LEU A 95 -6.31 2.55 -0.99
C LEU A 95 -5.53 2.25 -2.27
N VAL A 96 -4.59 3.13 -2.63
CA VAL A 96 -3.49 2.76 -3.54
C VAL A 96 -2.22 2.57 -2.72
N ALA A 97 -1.66 1.36 -2.77
CA ALA A 97 -0.45 1.00 -2.05
C ALA A 97 0.78 1.01 -2.97
N THR A 98 1.85 1.63 -2.50
CA THR A 98 3.17 1.66 -3.13
C THR A 98 4.19 1.09 -2.16
N TYR A 99 5.18 0.35 -2.68
CA TYR A 99 6.16 -0.30 -1.82
C TYR A 99 7.47 -0.63 -2.54
N PHE A 100 8.48 -0.99 -1.74
CA PHE A 100 9.83 -1.41 -2.09
C PHE A 100 10.89 -0.31 -2.26
N ALA A 101 10.50 0.93 -2.57
CA ALA A 101 11.36 2.09 -2.65
C ALA A 101 10.55 3.37 -2.37
N ASP A 102 11.22 4.53 -2.39
CA ASP A 102 10.54 5.82 -2.35
C ASP A 102 9.77 6.09 -3.64
N VAL A 103 8.64 6.79 -3.52
CA VAL A 103 7.89 7.34 -4.65
C VAL A 103 8.59 8.64 -5.08
N PRO A 104 9.07 8.77 -6.34
CA PRO A 104 9.67 10.01 -6.81
C PRO A 104 8.63 11.15 -6.91
N ALA A 105 9.10 12.39 -7.05
CA ALA A 105 8.27 13.57 -6.79
C ALA A 105 7.09 13.73 -7.76
N GLU A 106 7.28 13.44 -9.06
CA GLU A 106 6.20 13.57 -10.06
C GLU A 106 5.20 12.41 -9.97
N GLU A 107 5.66 11.21 -9.61
CA GLU A 107 4.85 10.03 -9.29
C GLU A 107 4.00 10.32 -8.04
N PHE A 108 4.58 10.92 -6.99
CA PHE A 108 3.87 11.28 -5.76
C PHE A 108 2.78 12.31 -6.05
N LYS A 109 3.10 13.34 -6.84
CA LYS A 109 2.14 14.36 -7.28
C LYS A 109 1.02 13.75 -8.12
N THR A 110 1.35 12.84 -9.03
CA THR A 110 0.36 12.12 -9.85
C THR A 110 -0.54 11.27 -8.97
N LEU A 111 0.03 10.41 -8.13
CA LEU A 111 -0.65 9.52 -7.20
C LEU A 111 -1.63 10.28 -6.31
N THR A 112 -1.16 11.33 -5.63
CA THR A 112 -1.97 12.11 -4.68
C THR A 112 -3.09 12.92 -5.34
N ALA A 113 -3.06 13.09 -6.67
CA ALA A 113 -4.09 13.77 -7.45
C ALA A 113 -5.10 12.81 -8.12
N LEU A 114 -4.88 11.48 -8.05
CA LEU A 114 -5.76 10.50 -8.69
C LEU A 114 -7.18 10.55 -8.11
N LYS A 115 -8.15 10.27 -8.99
CA LYS A 115 -9.59 10.35 -8.69
C LYS A 115 -10.11 9.08 -8.02
N GLY A 116 -11.11 9.21 -7.15
CA GLY A 116 -11.72 8.08 -6.44
C GLY A 116 -10.89 7.49 -5.28
N LEU A 117 -9.62 7.88 -5.10
CA LEU A 117 -8.78 7.41 -3.99
C LEU A 117 -9.19 8.08 -2.68
N THR A 118 -9.23 7.32 -1.58
CA THR A 118 -9.42 7.86 -0.22
C THR A 118 -8.20 7.66 0.66
N ALA A 119 -7.27 6.79 0.27
CA ALA A 119 -6.09 6.43 1.05
C ALA A 119 -4.85 6.18 0.18
N PHE A 120 -3.68 6.40 0.76
CA PHE A 120 -2.38 6.16 0.12
C PHE A 120 -1.47 5.38 1.05
N GLY A 121 -0.87 4.30 0.55
CA GLY A 121 0.10 3.47 1.28
C GLY A 121 1.51 3.67 0.77
N PHE A 122 2.45 3.87 1.69
CA PHE A 122 3.86 4.08 1.38
C PHE A 122 4.76 3.17 2.22
N ASP A 123 5.81 2.66 1.59
CA ASP A 123 6.92 2.00 2.26
C ASP A 123 7.81 3.04 2.95
N LEU A 124 7.75 3.08 4.28
CA LEU A 124 8.54 4.00 5.09
C LEU A 124 9.72 3.30 5.76
N VAL A 125 10.10 2.11 5.28
CA VAL A 125 11.32 1.41 5.69
C VAL A 125 12.39 1.57 4.60
N ARG A 126 12.04 1.30 3.35
CA ARG A 126 12.93 1.47 2.18
C ARG A 126 12.72 2.78 1.47
N GLY A 127 11.49 3.32 1.49
CA GLY A 127 11.12 4.57 0.81
C GLY A 127 11.06 5.79 1.73
N THR A 128 11.96 5.88 2.71
CA THR A 128 11.93 6.95 3.73
C THR A 128 11.99 8.35 3.16
N LYS A 129 12.54 8.55 1.95
CA LYS A 129 12.55 9.85 1.27
C LYS A 129 11.15 10.38 0.94
N THR A 130 10.15 9.51 0.78
CA THR A 130 8.76 9.92 0.58
C THR A 130 8.19 10.66 1.81
N LEU A 131 8.79 10.50 3.00
CA LEU A 131 8.42 11.29 4.18
C LEU A 131 8.54 12.80 3.94
N ASP A 132 9.57 13.24 3.22
CA ASP A 132 9.79 14.66 2.95
C ASP A 132 8.69 15.21 2.03
N LEU A 133 8.24 14.42 1.05
CA LEU A 133 7.13 14.76 0.18
C LEU A 133 5.82 14.86 0.96
N ILE A 134 5.54 13.89 1.83
CA ILE A 134 4.35 13.89 2.70
C ILE A 134 4.33 15.14 3.61
N LYS A 135 5.47 15.47 4.22
CA LYS A 135 5.60 16.66 5.09
C LYS A 135 5.54 17.97 4.30
N GLY A 136 5.97 17.96 3.03
CA GLY A 136 5.86 19.10 2.13
C GLY A 136 4.42 19.38 1.68
N GLY A 137 3.56 18.37 1.67
CA GLY A 137 2.12 18.52 1.43
C GLY A 137 1.43 17.18 1.21
N PHE A 138 0.29 16.99 1.90
CA PHE A 138 -0.53 15.80 1.76
C PHE A 138 -2.01 16.17 1.50
N PRO A 139 -2.74 15.42 0.66
CA PRO A 139 -4.15 15.72 0.40
C PRO A 139 -5.01 15.70 1.66
N SER A 140 -5.78 16.78 1.87
CA SER A 140 -6.67 16.91 3.03
C SER A 140 -7.75 15.82 3.05
N GLY A 141 -8.05 15.29 4.23
CA GLY A 141 -9.11 14.31 4.47
C GLY A 141 -8.83 12.89 3.96
N LYS A 142 -7.68 12.66 3.30
CA LYS A 142 -7.23 11.34 2.84
C LYS A 142 -6.48 10.60 3.92
N TYR A 143 -6.58 9.27 3.91
CA TYR A 143 -5.84 8.42 4.84
C TYR A 143 -4.40 8.22 4.35
N LEU A 144 -3.48 8.13 5.31
CA LEU A 144 -2.08 7.76 5.11
C LEU A 144 -1.82 6.42 5.79
N PHE A 145 -1.53 5.39 5.00
CA PHE A 145 -1.08 4.09 5.47
C PHE A 145 0.44 4.10 5.55
N ALA A 146 0.96 4.22 6.77
CA ALA A 146 2.38 4.37 7.07
C ALA A 146 3.04 3.00 7.25
N GLY A 147 3.74 2.53 6.21
CA GLY A 147 4.42 1.23 6.19
C GLY A 147 5.73 1.23 6.98
N VAL A 148 5.65 1.22 8.31
CA VAL A 148 6.81 1.33 9.22
C VAL A 148 7.31 -0.04 9.75
N VAL A 149 6.51 -1.10 9.61
CA VAL A 149 6.91 -2.47 9.99
C VAL A 149 7.48 -3.20 8.78
N ASP A 150 8.75 -3.60 8.82
CA ASP A 150 9.45 -4.17 7.65
C ASP A 150 8.90 -5.55 7.25
N GLY A 151 8.22 -5.62 6.09
CA GLY A 151 7.72 -6.87 5.52
C GLY A 151 8.74 -7.68 4.70
N LYS A 152 9.98 -7.18 4.54
CA LYS A 152 11.04 -7.83 3.73
C LYS A 152 12.20 -8.39 4.55
N ASN A 153 12.10 -8.38 5.87
CA ASN A 153 13.18 -8.85 6.74
C ASN A 153 12.64 -9.56 7.98
N ILE A 154 13.55 -10.15 8.75
CA ILE A 154 13.27 -11.01 9.90
C ILE A 154 13.51 -10.33 11.24
N TRP A 155 13.97 -9.08 11.25
CA TRP A 155 14.22 -8.32 12.48
C TRP A 155 12.91 -7.84 13.12
N ALA A 156 12.88 -7.84 14.45
CA ALA A 156 11.89 -7.15 15.24
C ALA A 156 11.95 -5.64 14.98
N ASN A 157 10.80 -4.99 15.00
CA ASN A 157 10.68 -3.56 14.73
C ASN A 157 11.29 -2.72 15.86
N ASP A 158 12.00 -1.65 15.50
CA ASP A 158 12.32 -0.58 16.45
C ASP A 158 11.06 0.24 16.71
N VAL A 159 10.33 -0.14 17.76
CA VAL A 159 9.06 0.46 18.15
C VAL A 159 9.21 1.95 18.49
N ALA A 160 10.33 2.36 19.10
CA ALA A 160 10.55 3.74 19.50
C ALA A 160 10.75 4.64 18.27
N SER A 161 11.60 4.20 17.34
CA SER A 161 11.83 4.91 16.08
C SER A 161 10.55 4.97 15.23
N SER A 162 9.81 3.86 15.13
CA SER A 162 8.56 3.80 14.38
C SER A 162 7.48 4.71 14.97
N LEU A 163 7.35 4.75 16.30
CA LEU A 163 6.40 5.63 16.98
C LEU A 163 6.73 7.11 16.75
N SER A 164 8.02 7.48 16.75
CA SER A 164 8.47 8.85 16.44
C SER A 164 8.06 9.28 15.02
N VAL A 165 8.26 8.40 14.03
CA VAL A 165 7.83 8.64 12.65
C VAL A 165 6.32 8.81 12.58
N LEU A 166 5.57 7.90 13.20
CA LEU A 166 4.11 7.93 13.20
C LEU A 166 3.54 9.19 13.87
N GLN A 167 4.07 9.60 15.03
CA GLN A 167 3.67 10.84 15.70
C GLN A 167 3.95 12.08 14.84
N SER A 168 5.07 12.09 14.11
CA SER A 168 5.37 13.17 13.17
C SER A 168 4.36 13.21 12.01
N LEU A 169 3.90 12.06 11.52
CA LEU A 169 2.91 11.97 10.44
C LEU A 169 1.49 12.29 10.93
N GLU A 170 1.18 11.98 12.18
CA GLU A 170 -0.09 12.34 12.82
C GLU A 170 -0.29 13.86 12.83
N GLY A 171 0.78 14.63 13.03
CA GLY A 171 0.75 16.09 12.91
C GLY A 171 0.44 16.61 11.49
N VAL A 172 0.64 15.79 10.45
CA VAL A 172 0.37 16.16 9.04
C VAL A 172 -1.06 15.82 8.65
N VAL A 173 -1.53 14.60 8.94
CA VAL A 173 -2.83 14.11 8.44
C VAL A 173 -3.93 14.08 9.51
N GLY A 174 -3.57 14.17 10.78
CA GLY A 174 -4.46 14.02 11.92
C GLY A 174 -4.63 12.56 12.38
N LYS A 175 -5.03 12.39 13.64
CA LYS A 175 -5.21 11.10 14.32
C LYS A 175 -6.09 10.12 13.54
N ASP A 176 -7.23 10.57 13.06
CA ASP A 176 -8.23 9.70 12.42
C ASP A 176 -7.90 9.35 10.96
N LYS A 177 -6.77 9.84 10.44
CA LYS A 177 -6.34 9.64 9.06
C LYS A 177 -4.99 8.93 8.95
N LEU A 178 -4.31 8.68 10.05
CA LEU A 178 -3.08 7.89 10.05
C LEU A 178 -3.41 6.42 10.36
N VAL A 179 -2.93 5.51 9.51
CA VAL A 179 -3.05 4.06 9.69
C VAL A 179 -1.66 3.44 9.75
N VAL A 180 -1.36 2.70 10.82
CA VAL A 180 -0.12 1.93 10.91
C VAL A 180 -0.20 0.73 9.96
N SER A 181 0.84 0.52 9.15
CA SER A 181 0.89 -0.55 8.16
C SER A 181 2.27 -1.22 8.13
N THR A 182 2.36 -2.33 7.42
CA THR A 182 3.64 -2.92 6.99
C THR A 182 4.20 -2.17 5.78
N SER A 183 5.53 -2.20 5.60
CA SER A 183 6.23 -1.57 4.48
C SER A 183 5.88 -2.16 3.13
N CYS A 184 5.55 -3.44 3.10
CA CYS A 184 5.04 -4.17 1.95
C CYS A 184 4.26 -5.41 2.43
N SER A 185 3.83 -6.26 1.50
CA SER A 185 3.27 -7.57 1.83
C SER A 185 4.23 -8.40 2.69
N LEU A 186 3.69 -9.09 3.69
CA LEU A 186 4.41 -10.06 4.53
C LEU A 186 4.72 -11.38 3.78
N LEU A 187 4.32 -11.50 2.51
CA LEU A 187 4.75 -12.56 1.60
C LEU A 187 6.29 -12.71 1.55
N HIS A 188 7.02 -11.62 1.81
CA HIS A 188 8.48 -11.54 1.68
C HIS A 188 9.24 -11.83 2.99
N THR A 189 8.57 -12.36 4.01
CA THR A 189 9.21 -12.80 5.26
C THR A 189 8.71 -14.19 5.67
N ALA A 190 9.38 -14.81 6.63
CA ALA A 190 8.98 -16.11 7.16
C ALA A 190 7.64 -16.02 7.91
N VAL A 191 6.94 -17.14 8.08
CA VAL A 191 5.53 -17.14 8.55
C VAL A 191 5.41 -16.86 10.04
N ASP A 192 6.03 -17.69 10.89
CA ASP A 192 5.85 -17.58 12.34
C ASP A 192 7.10 -18.03 13.09
N LEU A 193 7.65 -17.14 13.92
CA LEU A 193 8.86 -17.36 14.71
C LEU A 193 8.67 -18.44 15.79
N ILE A 194 7.43 -18.72 16.21
CA ILE A 194 7.16 -19.74 17.24
C ILE A 194 7.65 -21.14 16.81
N ASN A 195 7.74 -21.36 15.51
CA ASN A 195 8.15 -22.63 14.92
C ASN A 195 9.66 -22.83 14.90
N GLU A 196 10.48 -21.85 15.33
CA GLU A 196 11.93 -21.99 15.39
C GLU A 196 12.36 -22.78 16.63
N PRO A 197 12.82 -24.04 16.54
CA PRO A 197 13.06 -24.86 17.72
C PRO A 197 14.50 -24.75 18.23
N LYS A 198 15.43 -24.25 17.41
CA LYS A 198 16.87 -24.30 17.66
C LYS A 198 17.48 -22.97 18.06
N LEU A 199 16.86 -21.85 17.69
CA LEU A 199 17.33 -20.53 18.08
C LEU A 199 17.12 -20.34 19.58
N ASP A 200 18.14 -19.82 20.24
CA ASP A 200 18.07 -19.45 21.65
C ASP A 200 17.13 -18.24 21.87
N LYS A 201 16.82 -17.97 23.14
CA LYS A 201 15.86 -16.93 23.51
C LYS A 201 16.36 -15.53 23.18
N GLU A 202 17.66 -15.30 23.26
CA GLU A 202 18.25 -13.97 23.03
C GLU A 202 18.15 -13.64 21.54
N ILE A 203 18.60 -14.53 20.65
CA ILE A 203 18.47 -14.32 19.20
C ILE A 203 17.00 -14.18 18.81
N LYS A 204 16.10 -15.04 19.31
CA LYS A 204 14.67 -14.93 19.04
C LYS A 204 14.09 -13.58 19.43
N SER A 205 14.59 -12.96 20.50
CA SER A 205 14.10 -11.63 20.94
C SER A 205 14.41 -10.51 19.93
N TRP A 206 15.37 -10.71 19.04
CA TRP A 206 15.72 -9.75 17.99
C TRP A 206 14.93 -9.96 16.70
N LEU A 207 14.17 -11.06 16.60
CA LEU A 207 13.48 -11.46 15.38
C LEU A 207 11.97 -11.25 15.48
N ALA A 208 11.35 -11.01 14.33
CA ALA A 208 9.92 -11.03 14.13
C ALA A 208 9.62 -11.55 12.73
N PHE A 209 8.76 -12.57 12.63
CA PHE A 209 8.25 -13.10 11.37
C PHE A 209 6.85 -12.52 11.09
N ALA A 210 6.15 -12.96 10.04
CA ALA A 210 4.88 -12.37 9.63
C ALA A 210 3.84 -12.31 10.78
N ALA A 211 3.68 -13.40 11.54
CA ALA A 211 2.77 -13.44 12.68
C ALA A 211 3.10 -12.38 13.74
N GLN A 212 4.39 -12.23 14.08
CA GLN A 212 4.84 -11.22 15.05
C GLN A 212 4.69 -9.80 14.49
N LYS A 213 4.93 -9.59 13.20
CA LYS A 213 4.78 -8.27 12.54
C LYS A 213 3.33 -7.78 12.52
N VAL A 214 2.35 -8.68 12.43
CA VAL A 214 0.93 -8.31 12.62
C VAL A 214 0.71 -7.79 14.04
N VAL A 215 1.34 -8.39 15.06
CA VAL A 215 1.27 -7.91 16.45
C VAL A 215 1.96 -6.56 16.59
N GLU A 216 3.13 -6.35 15.98
CA GLU A 216 3.86 -5.08 16.01
C GLU A 216 3.03 -3.91 15.44
N VAL A 217 2.37 -4.12 14.30
CA VAL A 217 1.45 -3.11 13.71
C VAL A 217 0.35 -2.73 14.70
N ASN A 218 -0.28 -3.72 15.34
CA ASN A 218 -1.33 -3.49 16.32
C ASN A 218 -0.82 -2.78 17.58
N ALA A 219 0.38 -3.14 18.07
CA ALA A 219 0.98 -2.51 19.24
C ALA A 219 1.30 -1.03 18.98
N LEU A 220 1.87 -0.72 17.80
CA LEU A 220 2.12 0.66 17.37
C LEU A 220 0.81 1.46 17.23
N ALA A 221 -0.22 0.87 16.62
CA ALA A 221 -1.53 1.52 16.48
C ALA A 221 -2.17 1.83 17.85
N LYS A 222 -2.12 0.87 18.79
CA LYS A 222 -2.58 1.08 20.17
C LYS A 222 -1.80 2.18 20.88
N ALA A 223 -0.47 2.19 20.75
CA ALA A 223 0.39 3.21 21.34
C ALA A 223 0.06 4.62 20.82
N LEU A 224 -0.23 4.78 19.52
CA LEU A 224 -0.70 6.06 18.96
C LEU A 224 -2.07 6.48 19.52
N SER A 225 -2.97 5.53 19.74
CA SER A 225 -4.30 5.81 20.30
C SER A 225 -4.30 6.19 21.78
N GLY A 226 -3.14 6.23 22.45
CA GLY A 226 -3.01 6.52 23.89
C GLY A 226 -3.19 5.31 24.80
N HIS A 227 -3.37 4.11 24.25
CA HIS A 227 -3.48 2.85 24.98
C HIS A 227 -2.17 2.06 24.88
N LYS A 228 -1.11 2.59 25.48
CA LYS A 228 0.16 1.87 25.53
C LYS A 228 0.00 0.71 26.52
N ASP A 229 -0.08 -0.52 26.02
CA ASP A 229 0.00 -1.71 26.86
C ASP A 229 1.41 -1.69 27.50
N GLU A 230 1.48 -1.54 28.83
CA GLU A 230 2.71 -1.67 29.64
C GLU A 230 3.17 -3.13 29.73
#